data_AF-A0A9Q9B4S3-F1
#
_entry.id   AF-A0A9Q9B4S3-F1
#
_cell.length_a   1.000
_cell.length_b   1.000
_cell.length_c   1.000
_cell.angle_alpha   90.00
_cell.angle_beta   90.00
_cell.angle_gamma   90.00
#
_symmetry.space_group_name_H-M   'P 1'
#
loop_
_entity.id
_entity.type
_entity.pdbx_description
1 polymer ?
#
loop_
_entity_poly.entity_id
_entity_poly.type
_entity_poly.pdbx_seq_one_letter_code
_entity_poly.pdbx_strand_id
1 'polypeptide(L)'
;MNSYLQDYLAIHKKFPLGGSYSKEQRKVRHAMIMNWEKTTAHEFPTLDELIYFVKQYKNEILTPPQFFKKFKTVWQDDLNDGYRFAEFLLETDLQEVMRGLNISSMYAADQVLKHNSHHTKALTLKLKLLIRYHDFNLHELPWAVLTENRLEEELKSIEIMENIAYELSFKNENFKILVSNCKTYYPLWFEFLQKKENFPDGFEQFLISKGIDTEHIILPCVIV
;
A
#
# COMPACT_ATOMS: atom_id res chain seq x y z
N MET A 1 9.28 9.60 -28.39
CA MET A 1 9.97 8.82 -27.33
C MET A 1 11.21 9.59 -26.93
N ASN A 2 11.16 10.22 -25.76
CA ASN A 2 12.24 10.99 -25.14
C ASN A 2 13.62 10.28 -25.16
N SER A 3 14.69 11.06 -25.33
CA SER A 3 16.08 10.55 -25.46
C SER A 3 16.56 9.79 -24.22
N TYR A 4 16.17 10.17 -23.00
CA TYR A 4 16.59 9.47 -21.78
C TYR A 4 15.97 8.08 -21.69
N LEU A 5 14.72 7.93 -22.13
CA LEU A 5 14.06 6.63 -22.21
C LEU A 5 14.70 5.77 -23.30
N GLN A 6 15.09 6.37 -24.44
CA GLN A 6 15.84 5.67 -25.48
C GLN A 6 17.20 5.16 -24.98
N ASP A 7 17.96 5.99 -24.27
CA ASP A 7 19.25 5.61 -23.70
C ASP A 7 19.11 4.46 -22.69
N TYR A 8 18.08 4.53 -21.84
CA TYR A 8 17.80 3.46 -20.88
C TYR A 8 17.46 2.13 -21.58
N LEU A 9 16.65 2.19 -22.64
CA LEU A 9 16.31 1.03 -23.46
C LEU A 9 17.54 0.50 -24.19
N ALA A 10 18.43 1.36 -24.69
CA ALA A 10 19.64 0.94 -25.37
C ALA A 10 20.58 0.13 -24.45
N ILE A 11 20.66 0.50 -23.16
CA ILE A 11 21.39 -0.30 -22.15
C ILE A 11 20.78 -1.70 -22.04
N HIS A 12 19.45 -1.81 -21.98
CA HIS A 12 18.75 -3.08 -21.86
C HIS A 12 18.78 -3.91 -23.16
N LYS A 13 18.84 -3.28 -24.33
CA LYS A 13 19.08 -3.98 -25.61
C LYS A 13 20.49 -4.57 -25.67
N LYS A 14 21.48 -3.87 -25.11
CA LYS A 14 22.86 -4.37 -25.00
C LYS A 14 23.00 -5.47 -23.94
N PHE A 15 22.20 -5.40 -22.88
CA PHE A 15 22.17 -6.38 -21.80
C PHE A 15 20.73 -6.83 -21.49
N PRO A 16 20.12 -7.66 -22.35
CA PRO A 16 18.74 -8.15 -22.19
C PRO A 16 18.44 -8.80 -20.83
N LEU A 17 17.17 -8.76 -20.44
CA LEU A 17 16.70 -9.48 -19.25
C LEU A 17 16.88 -10.99 -19.42
N GLY A 18 17.20 -11.68 -18.32
CA GLY A 18 17.44 -13.12 -18.33
C GLY A 18 18.76 -13.57 -18.97
N GLY A 19 19.57 -12.64 -19.50
CA GLY A 19 20.87 -12.96 -20.08
C GLY A 19 21.91 -13.39 -19.03
N SER A 20 22.72 -14.39 -19.37
CA SER A 20 23.87 -14.83 -18.58
C SER A 20 25.08 -13.93 -18.87
N TYR A 21 25.51 -13.15 -17.88
CA TYR A 21 26.60 -12.19 -18.03
C TYR A 21 27.84 -12.54 -17.20
N SER A 22 29.02 -12.35 -17.78
CA SER A 22 30.30 -12.39 -17.07
C SER A 22 30.38 -11.27 -16.03
N LYS A 23 31.36 -11.37 -15.12
CA LYS A 23 31.60 -10.33 -14.11
C LYS A 23 31.90 -8.97 -14.75
N GLU A 24 32.68 -8.97 -15.83
CA GLU A 24 33.07 -7.79 -16.61
C GLU A 24 31.84 -7.16 -17.27
N GLN A 25 30.99 -7.98 -17.91
CA GLN A 25 29.75 -7.50 -18.53
C GLN A 25 28.80 -6.88 -17.51
N ARG A 26 28.64 -7.49 -16.33
CA ARG A 26 27.83 -6.92 -15.24
C ARG A 26 28.40 -5.58 -14.75
N LYS A 27 29.72 -5.46 -14.64
CA LYS A 27 30.40 -4.21 -14.26
C LYS A 27 30.15 -3.10 -15.29
N VAL A 28 30.26 -3.43 -16.58
CA VAL A 28 29.95 -2.48 -17.68
C VAL A 28 28.49 -2.05 -17.64
N ARG A 29 27.55 -2.99 -17.51
CA ARG A 29 26.11 -2.69 -17.40
C ARG A 29 25.83 -1.74 -16.23
N HIS A 30 26.39 -2.06 -15.06
CA HIS A 30 26.23 -1.22 -13.87
C HIS A 30 26.78 0.19 -14.10
N ALA A 31 27.98 0.32 -14.67
CA ALA A 31 28.56 1.62 -14.99
C ALA A 31 27.69 2.43 -15.98
N MET A 32 27.09 1.78 -16.99
CA MET A 32 26.18 2.44 -17.93
C MET A 32 24.89 2.93 -17.26
N ILE A 33 24.27 2.12 -16.38
CA ILE A 33 23.09 2.53 -15.59
C ILE A 33 23.45 3.72 -14.69
N MET A 34 24.56 3.64 -13.95
CA MET A 34 25.01 4.74 -13.07
C MET A 34 25.30 6.02 -13.84
N ASN A 35 25.85 5.91 -15.06
CA ASN A 35 26.08 7.07 -15.91
C ASN A 35 24.76 7.69 -16.39
N TRP A 36 23.81 6.87 -16.83
CA TRP A 36 22.47 7.32 -17.21
C TRP A 36 21.76 8.04 -16.05
N GLU A 37 21.84 7.50 -14.83
CA GLU A 37 21.25 8.13 -13.64
C GLU A 37 21.86 9.51 -13.36
N LYS A 38 23.17 9.67 -13.56
CA LYS A 38 23.90 10.94 -13.33
C LYS A 38 23.74 11.95 -14.47
N THR A 39 23.38 11.51 -15.66
CA THR A 39 23.28 12.39 -16.83
C THR A 39 22.14 13.38 -16.64
N THR A 40 22.42 14.68 -16.73
CA THR A 40 21.40 15.72 -16.55
C THR A 40 20.44 15.75 -17.73
N ALA A 41 19.15 15.60 -17.43
CA ALA A 41 17.97 16.10 -18.16
C ALA A 41 18.14 17.35 -19.03
N HIS A 42 18.18 17.30 -20.38
CA HIS A 42 17.79 18.51 -21.14
C HIS A 42 16.27 18.69 -21.07
N GLU A 43 15.55 17.60 -21.35
CA GLU A 43 14.10 17.53 -21.26
C GLU A 43 13.70 16.13 -20.75
N PHE A 44 12.81 16.10 -19.76
CA PHE A 44 12.23 14.85 -19.26
C PHE A 44 11.01 14.44 -20.09
N PRO A 45 10.68 13.14 -20.17
CA PRO A 45 9.46 12.70 -20.83
C PRO A 45 8.23 13.27 -20.12
N THR A 46 7.12 13.35 -20.85
CA THR A 46 5.80 13.56 -20.22
C THR A 46 5.40 12.33 -19.38
N LEU A 47 4.43 12.49 -18.47
CA LEU A 47 3.89 11.36 -17.72
C LEU A 47 3.32 10.27 -18.65
N ASP A 48 2.65 10.68 -19.73
CA ASP A 48 2.12 9.78 -20.76
C ASP A 48 3.22 8.97 -21.44
N GLU A 49 4.31 9.61 -21.86
CA GLU A 49 5.44 8.93 -22.45
C GLU A 49 6.11 7.95 -21.47
N LEU A 50 6.25 8.33 -20.20
CA LEU A 50 6.82 7.48 -19.16
C LEU A 50 5.98 6.22 -18.94
N ILE A 51 4.66 6.39 -18.75
CA ILE A 51 3.73 5.27 -18.56
C ILE A 51 3.72 4.37 -19.79
N TYR A 52 3.60 4.96 -20.98
CA TYR A 52 3.64 4.22 -22.24
C TYR A 52 4.91 3.40 -22.37
N PHE A 53 6.07 4.00 -22.09
CA PHE A 53 7.36 3.33 -22.17
C PHE A 53 7.44 2.11 -21.25
N VAL A 54 7.05 2.25 -19.97
CA VAL A 54 7.09 1.13 -19.03
C VAL A 54 6.15 0.02 -19.46
N LYS A 55 4.92 0.35 -19.89
CA LYS A 55 3.96 -0.66 -20.36
C LYS A 55 4.45 -1.38 -21.62
N GLN A 56 4.98 -0.64 -22.59
CA GLN A 56 5.44 -1.16 -23.87
C GLN A 56 6.64 -2.09 -23.70
N TYR A 57 7.61 -1.71 -22.87
CA TYR A 57 8.88 -2.42 -22.74
C TYR A 57 8.97 -3.26 -21.45
N LYS A 58 7.85 -3.55 -20.78
CA LYS A 58 7.83 -4.25 -19.47
C LYS A 58 8.61 -5.57 -19.41
N ASN A 59 8.76 -6.26 -20.55
CA ASN A 59 9.49 -7.53 -20.66
C ASN A 59 10.96 -7.35 -21.10
N GLU A 60 11.37 -6.12 -21.42
CA GLU A 60 12.70 -5.78 -21.93
C GLU A 60 13.51 -4.96 -20.92
N ILE A 61 12.86 -4.23 -20.03
CA ILE A 61 13.52 -3.33 -19.06
C ILE A 61 13.22 -3.72 -17.62
N LEU A 62 14.16 -3.40 -16.72
CA LEU A 62 13.85 -3.33 -15.29
C LEU A 62 13.36 -1.93 -14.95
N THR A 63 12.38 -1.82 -14.05
CA THR A 63 11.92 -0.53 -13.53
C THR A 63 12.02 -0.49 -12.00
N PRO A 64 13.24 -0.49 -11.44
CA PRO A 64 13.43 -0.39 -10.00
C PRO A 64 13.01 1.02 -9.51
N PRO A 65 12.86 1.24 -8.19
CA PRO A 65 12.52 2.56 -7.65
C PRO A 65 13.41 3.70 -8.17
N GLN A 66 14.69 3.43 -8.38
CA GLN A 66 15.70 4.38 -8.88
C GLN A 66 15.37 4.90 -10.27
N PHE A 67 14.80 4.06 -11.13
CA PHE A 67 14.31 4.46 -12.45
C PHE A 67 13.24 5.55 -12.31
N PHE A 68 12.25 5.36 -11.42
CA PHE A 68 11.20 6.35 -11.20
C PHE A 68 11.69 7.59 -10.43
N LYS A 69 12.67 7.45 -9.52
CA LYS A 69 13.28 8.60 -8.82
C LYS A 69 13.89 9.60 -9.81
N LYS A 70 14.46 9.11 -10.91
CA LYS A 70 15.01 9.97 -11.98
C LYS A 70 13.96 10.90 -12.59
N PHE A 71 12.72 10.45 -12.65
CA PHE A 71 11.59 11.18 -13.24
C PHE A 71 10.65 11.78 -12.18
N LYS A 72 11.14 12.04 -10.95
CA LYS A 72 10.29 12.50 -9.84
C LYS A 72 9.43 13.71 -10.23
N THR A 73 10.02 14.70 -10.89
CA THR A 73 9.31 15.93 -11.31
C THR A 73 8.27 15.68 -12.41
N VAL A 74 8.27 14.52 -13.06
CA VAL A 74 7.29 14.15 -14.09
C VAL A 74 6.00 13.62 -13.48
N TRP A 75 6.10 12.91 -12.35
CA TRP A 75 4.96 12.20 -11.76
C TRP A 75 4.53 12.72 -10.38
N GLN A 76 5.35 13.53 -9.70
CA GLN A 76 5.07 13.93 -8.32
C GLN A 76 3.80 14.79 -8.20
N ASP A 77 3.60 15.72 -9.13
CA ASP A 77 2.42 16.59 -9.10
C ASP A 77 1.14 15.80 -9.40
N ASP A 78 1.19 14.88 -10.36
CA ASP A 78 0.06 13.96 -10.64
C ASP A 78 -0.19 12.98 -9.48
N LEU A 79 0.84 12.56 -8.73
CA LEU A 79 0.64 11.75 -7.52
C LEU A 79 -0.09 12.54 -6.42
N ASN A 80 0.13 13.85 -6.35
CA ASN A 80 -0.45 14.71 -5.31
C ASN A 80 -1.89 15.13 -5.64
N ASP A 81 -2.09 15.63 -6.86
CA ASP A 81 -3.32 16.31 -7.28
C ASP A 81 -4.08 15.56 -8.40
N GLY A 82 -3.42 14.62 -9.06
CA GLY A 82 -4.00 13.73 -10.07
C GLY A 82 -4.21 12.31 -9.56
N TYR A 83 -4.12 11.34 -10.48
CA TYR A 83 -4.27 9.93 -10.14
C TYR A 83 -3.59 8.97 -11.13
N ARG A 84 -3.13 9.43 -12.29
CA ARG A 84 -2.74 8.56 -13.40
C ARG A 84 -1.49 7.75 -13.08
N PHE A 85 -0.55 8.33 -12.34
CA PHE A 85 0.65 7.64 -11.88
C PHE A 85 0.33 6.63 -10.78
N ALA A 86 -0.55 6.99 -9.83
CA ALA A 86 -1.02 6.05 -8.80
C ALA A 86 -1.74 4.86 -9.45
N GLU A 87 -2.67 5.12 -10.37
CA GLU A 87 -3.38 4.11 -11.13
C GLU A 87 -2.41 3.21 -11.91
N PHE A 88 -1.43 3.80 -12.60
CA PHE A 88 -0.40 3.05 -13.31
C PHE A 88 0.40 2.10 -12.39
N LEU A 89 0.79 2.55 -11.19
CA LEU A 89 1.52 1.73 -10.22
C LEU A 89 0.68 0.54 -9.75
N LEU A 90 -0.62 0.76 -9.51
CA LEU A 90 -1.57 -0.30 -9.13
C LEU A 90 -1.82 -1.27 -10.29
N GLU A 91 -1.98 -0.75 -11.51
CA GLU A 91 -2.31 -1.58 -12.67
C GLU A 91 -1.15 -2.47 -13.12
N THR A 92 0.08 -2.04 -12.85
CA THR A 92 1.31 -2.75 -13.23
C THR A 92 1.91 -3.56 -12.07
N ASP A 93 1.20 -3.65 -10.94
CA ASP A 93 1.63 -4.37 -9.72
C ASP A 93 3.02 -3.96 -9.20
N LEU A 94 3.34 -2.67 -9.28
CA LEU A 94 4.64 -2.10 -8.91
C LEU A 94 4.73 -1.75 -7.41
N GLN A 95 4.28 -2.65 -6.52
CA GLN A 95 4.27 -2.41 -5.08
C GLN A 95 5.68 -2.17 -4.50
N GLU A 96 6.69 -2.89 -5.02
CA GLU A 96 8.09 -2.70 -4.65
C GLU A 96 8.63 -1.32 -5.02
N VAL A 97 8.15 -0.76 -6.13
CA VAL A 97 8.47 0.61 -6.54
C VAL A 97 7.85 1.60 -5.58
N MET A 98 6.56 1.44 -5.26
CA MET A 98 5.86 2.30 -4.30
C MET A 98 6.61 2.37 -2.97
N ARG A 99 7.01 1.19 -2.44
CA ARG A 99 7.82 1.09 -1.22
C ARG A 99 9.15 1.84 -1.36
N GLY A 100 9.91 1.61 -2.43
CA GLY A 100 11.21 2.26 -2.63
C GLY A 100 11.15 3.76 -2.92
N LEU A 101 9.97 4.28 -3.28
CA LEU A 101 9.65 5.70 -3.44
C LEU A 101 9.04 6.33 -2.18
N ASN A 102 8.82 5.56 -1.11
CA ASN A 102 8.09 5.98 0.10
C ASN A 102 6.67 6.48 -0.20
N ILE A 103 6.00 5.88 -1.19
CA ILE A 103 4.59 6.17 -1.49
C ILE A 103 3.74 5.22 -0.65
N SER A 104 2.86 5.78 0.18
CA SER A 104 1.90 4.98 0.95
C SER A 104 0.93 4.26 0.01
N SER A 105 0.78 2.95 0.17
CA SER A 105 -0.19 2.16 -0.60
C SER A 105 -1.63 2.62 -0.36
N MET A 106 -1.94 3.05 0.87
CA MET A 106 -3.25 3.63 1.19
C MET A 106 -3.45 4.92 0.41
N TYR A 107 -2.45 5.81 0.41
CA TYR A 107 -2.51 7.07 -0.29
C TYR A 107 -2.70 6.90 -1.80
N ALA A 108 -1.95 5.99 -2.42
CA ALA A 108 -2.10 5.70 -3.86
C ALA A 108 -3.50 5.16 -4.18
N ALA A 109 -4.02 4.24 -3.37
CA ALA A 109 -5.40 3.75 -3.53
C ALA A 109 -6.41 4.89 -3.39
N ASP A 110 -6.27 5.74 -2.38
CA ASP A 110 -7.17 6.88 -2.16
C ASP A 110 -7.15 7.88 -3.32
N GLN A 111 -5.99 8.18 -3.90
CA GLN A 111 -5.92 9.10 -5.04
C GLN A 111 -6.66 8.56 -6.27
N VAL A 112 -6.55 7.25 -6.53
CA VAL A 112 -7.32 6.61 -7.59
C VAL A 112 -8.81 6.63 -7.28
N LEU A 113 -9.20 6.28 -6.05
CA LEU A 113 -10.62 6.22 -5.65
C LEU A 113 -11.32 7.58 -5.60
N LYS A 114 -10.59 8.67 -5.37
CA LYS A 114 -11.15 10.03 -5.48
C LYS A 114 -11.61 10.37 -6.90
N HIS A 115 -10.95 9.81 -7.91
CA HIS A 115 -11.21 10.10 -9.32
C HIS A 115 -12.06 9.01 -9.99
N ASN A 116 -11.90 7.76 -9.56
CA ASN A 116 -12.66 6.61 -10.01
C ASN A 116 -13.04 5.75 -8.80
N SER A 117 -14.20 6.04 -8.22
CA SER A 117 -14.69 5.38 -6.99
C SER A 117 -14.87 3.88 -7.14
N HIS A 118 -15.09 3.38 -8.35
CA HIS A 118 -15.34 1.97 -8.65
C HIS A 118 -14.10 1.23 -9.15
N HIS A 119 -12.90 1.82 -9.02
CA HIS A 119 -11.67 1.22 -9.52
C HIS A 119 -11.30 -0.05 -8.74
N THR A 120 -11.56 -1.22 -9.32
CA THR A 120 -11.49 -2.52 -8.64
C THR A 120 -10.15 -2.77 -7.94
N LYS A 121 -9.01 -2.56 -8.60
CA LYS A 121 -7.70 -2.80 -7.95
C LYS A 121 -7.43 -1.88 -6.77
N ALA A 122 -7.94 -0.65 -6.81
CA ALA A 122 -7.74 0.32 -5.74
C ALA A 122 -8.64 -0.02 -4.54
N LEU A 123 -9.89 -0.41 -4.80
CA LEU A 123 -10.79 -0.97 -3.79
C LEU A 123 -10.20 -2.22 -3.14
N THR A 124 -9.69 -3.17 -3.93
CA THR A 124 -9.08 -4.41 -3.42
C THR A 124 -7.87 -4.12 -2.54
N LEU A 125 -6.98 -3.22 -2.98
CA LEU A 125 -5.82 -2.83 -2.18
C LEU A 125 -6.25 -2.15 -0.88
N LYS A 126 -7.19 -1.20 -0.94
CA LYS A 126 -7.70 -0.49 0.24
C LYS A 126 -8.36 -1.44 1.24
N LEU A 127 -9.19 -2.37 0.76
CA LEU A 127 -9.80 -3.41 1.60
C LEU A 127 -8.75 -4.25 2.31
N LYS A 128 -7.73 -4.72 1.58
CA LYS A 128 -6.63 -5.51 2.14
C LYS A 128 -5.86 -4.76 3.22
N LEU A 129 -5.59 -3.47 3.01
CA LEU A 129 -4.89 -2.64 3.99
C LEU A 129 -5.73 -2.39 5.24
N LEU A 130 -7.04 -2.14 5.09
CA LEU A 130 -7.96 -1.96 6.22
C LEU A 130 -8.11 -3.24 7.03
N ILE A 131 -8.26 -4.39 6.38
CA ILE A 131 -8.32 -5.70 7.03
C ILE A 131 -7.07 -5.93 7.87
N ARG A 132 -5.88 -5.73 7.28
CA ARG A 132 -4.61 -5.90 8.00
C ARG A 132 -4.47 -4.94 9.18
N TYR A 133 -4.89 -3.70 9.00
CA TYR A 133 -4.86 -2.69 10.06
C TYR A 133 -5.72 -3.10 11.25
N HIS A 134 -6.97 -3.47 11.00
CA HIS A 134 -7.91 -3.84 12.05
C HIS A 134 -7.58 -5.17 12.71
N ASP A 135 -7.11 -6.16 11.95
CA ASP A 135 -6.63 -7.44 12.47
C ASP A 135 -5.45 -7.23 13.44
N PHE A 136 -4.45 -6.44 13.02
CA PHE A 136 -3.32 -6.08 13.87
C PHE A 136 -3.77 -5.34 15.13
N ASN A 137 -4.63 -4.33 14.99
CA ASN A 137 -5.13 -3.56 16.13
C ASN A 137 -5.89 -4.41 17.15
N LEU A 138 -6.71 -5.37 16.68
CA LEU A 138 -7.38 -6.31 17.59
C LEU A 138 -6.40 -7.25 18.29
N HIS A 139 -5.34 -7.70 17.60
CA HIS A 139 -4.29 -8.52 18.21
C HIS A 139 -3.54 -7.76 19.31
N GLU A 140 -3.35 -6.46 19.13
CA GLU A 140 -2.59 -5.62 20.07
C GLU A 140 -3.42 -5.01 21.21
N LEU A 141 -4.75 -5.17 21.20
CA LEU A 141 -5.65 -4.68 22.24
C LEU A 141 -5.26 -5.13 23.66
N PRO A 142 -4.97 -6.43 23.92
CA PRO A 142 -4.54 -6.88 25.24
C PRO A 142 -3.25 -6.21 25.72
N TRP A 143 -2.41 -5.77 24.80
CA TRP A 143 -1.11 -5.14 25.05
C TRP A 143 -1.18 -3.62 25.15
N ALA A 144 -2.38 -3.04 25.06
CA ALA A 144 -2.64 -1.61 25.19
C ALA A 144 -1.93 -0.72 24.14
N VAL A 145 -1.68 -1.23 22.93
CA VAL A 145 -0.92 -0.50 21.89
C VAL A 145 -1.83 0.34 20.97
N LEU A 146 -3.16 0.28 21.13
CA LEU A 146 -4.07 1.11 20.34
C LEU A 146 -3.85 2.61 20.61
N THR A 147 -3.91 3.40 19.53
CA THR A 147 -3.83 4.87 19.60
C THR A 147 -4.92 5.45 20.50
N GLU A 148 -4.53 6.37 21.37
CA GLU A 148 -5.41 7.02 22.33
C GLU A 148 -6.48 7.88 21.63
N ASN A 149 -7.73 7.78 22.09
CA ASN A 149 -8.88 8.65 21.81
C ASN A 149 -9.32 8.88 20.34
N ARG A 150 -9.50 7.81 19.55
CA ARG A 150 -9.96 7.90 18.14
C ARG A 150 -11.13 6.98 17.78
N LEU A 151 -12.01 6.65 18.73
CA LEU A 151 -13.13 5.72 18.49
C LEU A 151 -13.94 6.05 17.23
N GLU A 152 -14.29 7.31 17.02
CA GLU A 152 -15.09 7.71 15.85
C GLU A 152 -14.35 7.46 14.52
N GLU A 153 -13.04 7.72 14.47
CA GLU A 153 -12.22 7.43 13.29
C GLU A 153 -12.13 5.92 13.03
N GLU A 154 -12.00 5.11 14.08
CA GLU A 154 -11.97 3.64 13.99
C GLU A 154 -13.31 3.04 13.54
N LEU A 155 -14.43 3.55 14.05
CA LEU A 155 -15.75 3.08 13.60
C LEU A 155 -15.99 3.46 12.14
N LYS A 156 -15.60 4.67 11.74
CA LYS A 156 -15.70 5.13 10.36
C LYS A 156 -14.82 4.32 9.41
N SER A 157 -13.62 3.91 9.82
CA SER A 157 -12.76 3.06 8.98
C SER A 157 -13.34 1.66 8.80
N ILE A 158 -14.02 1.10 9.80
CA ILE A 158 -14.79 -0.16 9.68
C ILE A 158 -15.95 0.00 8.69
N GLU A 159 -16.72 1.09 8.78
CA GLU A 159 -17.83 1.35 7.83
C GLU A 159 -17.32 1.46 6.39
N ILE A 160 -16.20 2.18 6.18
CA ILE A 160 -15.54 2.25 4.87
C ILE A 160 -15.11 0.84 4.42
N MET A 161 -14.54 0.04 5.31
CA MET A 161 -14.11 -1.32 5.01
C MET A 161 -15.29 -2.22 4.60
N GLU A 162 -16.42 -2.17 5.32
CA GLU A 162 -17.64 -2.91 4.99
C GLU A 162 -18.23 -2.48 3.64
N ASN A 163 -18.29 -1.18 3.37
CA ASN A 163 -18.81 -0.65 2.11
C ASN A 163 -17.97 -1.12 0.91
N ILE A 164 -16.63 -1.09 1.03
CA ILE A 164 -15.74 -1.60 -0.01
C ILE A 164 -15.93 -3.12 -0.20
N ALA A 165 -16.05 -3.88 0.90
CA ALA A 165 -16.29 -5.32 0.82
C ALA A 165 -17.62 -5.64 0.12
N TYR A 166 -18.68 -4.88 0.41
CA TYR A 166 -19.97 -4.99 -0.28
C TYR A 166 -19.84 -4.70 -1.77
N GLU A 167 -19.17 -3.61 -2.14
CA GLU A 167 -18.96 -3.21 -3.53
C GLU A 167 -18.18 -4.27 -4.33
N LEU A 168 -17.16 -4.87 -3.71
CA LEU A 168 -16.38 -5.96 -4.31
C LEU A 168 -17.09 -7.31 -4.27
N SER A 169 -18.30 -7.41 -3.72
CA SER A 169 -18.99 -8.68 -3.45
C SER A 169 -18.12 -9.68 -2.67
N PHE A 170 -17.29 -9.18 -1.75
CA PHE A 170 -16.34 -9.96 -0.98
C PHE A 170 -17.07 -10.80 0.09
N LYS A 171 -17.17 -12.11 -0.14
CA LYS A 171 -17.86 -13.06 0.76
C LYS A 171 -16.83 -13.89 1.52
N ASN A 172 -16.48 -13.45 2.72
CA ASN A 172 -15.56 -14.14 3.61
C ASN A 172 -16.12 -14.14 5.05
N GLU A 173 -16.29 -15.31 5.67
CA GLU A 173 -16.85 -15.41 7.03
C GLU A 173 -15.90 -14.83 8.09
N ASN A 174 -14.59 -15.02 7.90
CA ASN A 174 -13.57 -14.45 8.79
C ASN A 174 -13.60 -12.92 8.76
N PHE A 175 -13.93 -12.31 7.62
CA PHE A 175 -14.13 -10.87 7.52
C PHE A 175 -15.31 -10.38 8.36
N LYS A 176 -16.44 -11.11 8.38
CA LYS A 176 -17.59 -10.76 9.21
C LYS A 176 -17.25 -10.84 10.70
N ILE A 177 -16.49 -11.86 11.10
CA ILE A 177 -16.00 -12.02 12.47
C ILE A 177 -15.08 -10.84 12.83
N LEU A 178 -14.14 -10.48 11.97
CA LEU A 178 -13.25 -9.33 12.16
C LEU A 178 -14.06 -8.04 12.40
N VAL A 179 -15.01 -7.72 11.51
CA VAL A 179 -15.88 -6.54 11.64
C VAL A 179 -16.65 -6.55 12.96
N SER A 180 -17.26 -7.69 13.31
CA SER A 180 -18.02 -7.86 14.56
C SER A 180 -17.13 -7.61 15.78
N ASN A 181 -15.92 -8.16 15.77
CA ASN A 181 -14.95 -7.98 16.86
C ASN A 181 -14.53 -6.52 16.97
N CYS A 182 -14.20 -5.84 15.86
CA CYS A 182 -13.84 -4.43 15.89
C CYS A 182 -14.97 -3.57 16.49
N LYS A 183 -16.22 -3.76 16.03
CA LYS A 183 -17.41 -3.04 16.54
C LYS A 183 -17.70 -3.33 18.02
N THR A 184 -17.27 -4.49 18.53
CA THR A 184 -17.48 -4.90 19.92
C THR A 184 -16.37 -4.36 20.83
N TYR A 185 -15.12 -4.63 20.47
CA TYR A 185 -13.98 -4.38 21.35
C TYR A 185 -13.45 -2.95 21.29
N TYR A 186 -13.61 -2.21 20.18
CA TYR A 186 -13.16 -0.81 20.16
C TYR A 186 -13.92 0.05 21.17
N PRO A 187 -15.26 0.08 21.22
CA PRO A 187 -15.98 0.86 22.24
C PRO A 187 -15.56 0.50 23.68
N LEU A 188 -15.38 -0.80 23.95
CA LEU A 188 -14.93 -1.30 25.25
C LEU A 188 -13.52 -0.84 25.61
N TRP A 189 -12.61 -0.85 24.64
CA TRP A 189 -11.25 -0.35 24.81
C TRP A 189 -11.24 1.12 25.20
N PHE A 190 -11.99 1.97 24.49
CA PHE A 190 -12.05 3.39 24.81
C PHE A 190 -12.77 3.66 26.13
N GLU A 191 -13.78 2.85 26.52
CA GLU A 191 -14.38 2.92 27.85
C GLU A 191 -13.37 2.54 28.95
N PHE A 192 -12.57 1.49 28.71
CA PHE A 192 -11.50 1.07 29.62
C PHE A 192 -10.47 2.19 29.82
N LEU A 193 -10.03 2.86 28.75
CA LEU A 193 -9.07 3.97 28.85
C LEU A 193 -9.55 5.09 29.78
N GLN A 194 -10.86 5.37 29.82
CA GLN A 194 -11.44 6.38 30.72
C GLN A 194 -11.50 5.92 32.19
N LYS A 195 -11.44 4.62 32.43
CA LYS A 195 -11.57 4.00 33.77
C LYS A 195 -10.32 3.22 34.17
N LYS A 196 -9.19 3.43 33.49
CA LYS A 196 -7.99 2.61 33.59
C LYS A 196 -7.49 2.44 35.03
N GLU A 197 -7.63 3.48 35.86
CA GLU A 197 -7.26 3.47 37.28
C GLU A 197 -8.05 2.44 38.11
N ASN A 198 -9.28 2.12 37.70
CA ASN A 198 -10.15 1.15 38.38
C ASN A 198 -9.84 -0.31 37.99
N PHE A 199 -8.98 -0.52 36.99
CA PHE A 199 -8.68 -1.82 36.42
C PHE A 199 -7.15 -2.01 36.32
N PRO A 200 -6.46 -2.16 37.48
CA PRO A 200 -5.00 -2.24 37.54
C PRO A 200 -4.44 -3.46 36.81
N ASP A 201 -5.21 -4.53 36.68
CA ASP A 201 -4.82 -5.76 35.98
C ASP A 201 -5.08 -5.66 34.46
N GLY A 202 -5.47 -4.47 33.97
CA GLY A 202 -5.55 -4.15 32.56
C GLY A 202 -6.90 -4.42 31.90
N PHE A 203 -6.88 -4.51 30.57
CA PHE A 203 -8.11 -4.59 29.77
C PHE A 203 -8.86 -5.91 29.95
N GLU A 204 -8.15 -7.00 30.20
CA GLU A 204 -8.77 -8.30 30.45
C GLU A 204 -9.69 -8.27 31.68
N GLN A 205 -9.23 -7.69 32.78
CA GLN A 205 -10.04 -7.49 33.99
C GLN A 205 -11.28 -6.64 33.71
N PHE A 206 -11.14 -5.61 32.88
CA PHE A 206 -12.27 -4.79 32.44
C PHE A 206 -13.29 -5.61 31.64
N LEU A 207 -12.85 -6.44 30.69
CA LEU A 207 -13.74 -7.30 29.90
C LEU A 207 -14.49 -8.30 30.79
N ILE A 208 -13.81 -8.93 31.74
CA ILE A 208 -14.44 -9.84 32.72
C ILE A 208 -15.50 -9.09 33.54
N SER A 209 -15.23 -7.85 33.97
CA SER A 209 -16.20 -7.02 34.69
C SER A 209 -17.46 -6.68 33.87
N LYS A 210 -17.37 -6.78 32.54
CA LYS A 210 -18.47 -6.58 31.59
C LYS A 210 -19.16 -7.90 31.22
N GLY A 211 -18.75 -9.03 31.79
CA GLY A 211 -19.30 -10.36 31.48
C GLY A 211 -18.89 -10.88 30.11
N ILE A 212 -17.76 -10.41 29.57
CA ILE A 212 -17.23 -10.84 28.28
C ILE A 212 -16.17 -11.91 28.52
N ASP A 213 -16.38 -13.07 27.90
CA ASP A 213 -15.40 -14.15 27.90
C ASP A 213 -14.17 -13.76 27.05
N THR A 214 -13.00 -13.80 27.67
CA THR A 214 -11.71 -13.40 27.09
C THR A 214 -10.99 -14.56 26.41
N GLU A 215 -11.41 -15.82 26.64
CA GLU A 215 -10.81 -17.01 26.01
C GLU A 215 -11.06 -17.07 24.49
N HIS A 216 -11.93 -16.20 23.97
CA HIS A 216 -12.47 -16.27 22.61
C HIS A 216 -12.37 -14.96 21.81
N ILE A 217 -11.36 -14.10 22.05
CA ILE A 217 -11.01 -13.10 21.03
C ILE A 217 -10.45 -13.85 19.82
N ILE A 218 -11.34 -14.38 18.99
CA ILE A 218 -10.99 -15.04 17.74
C ILE A 218 -10.42 -13.95 16.87
N LEU A 219 -9.13 -14.03 16.57
CA LEU A 219 -8.48 -13.20 15.55
C LEU A 219 -8.51 -14.03 14.27
N PRO A 220 -9.54 -13.86 13.43
CA PRO A 220 -9.69 -14.75 12.30
C PRO A 220 -8.66 -14.37 11.23
N CYS A 221 -7.92 -15.34 10.70
CA CYS A 221 -7.04 -15.07 9.57
C CYS A 221 -7.89 -14.74 8.33
N VAL A 222 -7.92 -13.47 7.93
CA VAL A 222 -8.62 -13.02 6.73
C VAL A 222 -7.64 -13.03 5.55
N ILE A 223 -7.80 -13.99 4.64
CA ILE A 223 -7.01 -14.06 3.40
C ILE A 223 -7.67 -13.18 2.34
N VAL A 224 -6.92 -12.20 1.82
CA VAL A 224 -7.32 -11.21 0.80
C VAL A 224 -6.34 -11.19 -0.37
#